data_AF-A0A1H4TGI5-F1
#
_entry.id   AF-A0A1H4TGI5-F1
#
_cell.length_a   1.000
_cell.length_b   1.000
_cell.length_c   1.000
_cell.angle_alpha   90.00
_cell.angle_beta   90.00
_cell.angle_gamma   90.00
#
_symmetry.space_group_name_H-M   'P 1'
#
loop_
_entity.id
_entity.type
_entity.pdbx_description
1 polymer ?
#
loop_
_entity_poly.entity_id
_entity_poly.type
_entity_poly.pdbx_seq_one_letter_code
_entity_poly.pdbx_strand_id
1 'polypeptide(L)'
;MRFRPALTTAVLAAGLAGTLVVSGCAVRADDDGAAGTDAEAPAPAAASSATTEPVVAIADDFPLAAGMGGPDDVVPTSRTGTGLRDLALCGTTPLRGLDARDRMVADNSGGESANTRELVLLDSADEAAAVAEAVAGLPARCSGVEVIGETEVTTEVRTSPFGPAPAATLVQTYAFDGEPGPGATVVHVVPVGAALLVSSTYGQWDAGQLEAGIAATRRPLRRTVAAMAAFDGVPVGVG
;
A
#
# COMPACT_ATOMS: atom_id res chain seq x y z
N MET A 1 -38.05 -22.52 7.44
CA MET A 1 -38.68 -21.19 7.38
C MET A 1 -37.90 -20.37 6.36
N ARG A 2 -38.59 -19.82 5.35
CA ARG A 2 -37.98 -19.14 4.19
C ARG A 2 -38.03 -17.63 4.44
N PHE A 3 -36.88 -16.97 4.59
CA PHE A 3 -36.80 -15.52 4.64
C PHE A 3 -36.47 -14.97 3.26
N ARG A 4 -37.30 -14.02 2.80
CA ARG A 4 -37.16 -13.28 1.54
C ARG A 4 -36.29 -12.03 1.77
N PRO A 5 -35.44 -11.63 0.81
CA PRO A 5 -34.66 -10.41 0.91
C PRO A 5 -35.51 -9.20 0.49
N ALA A 6 -35.40 -8.10 1.22
CA ALA A 6 -35.91 -6.79 0.80
C ALA A 6 -34.80 -6.05 0.04
N LEU A 7 -34.98 -5.90 -1.27
CA LEU A 7 -34.24 -4.97 -2.11
C LEU A 7 -34.79 -3.57 -1.86
N THR A 8 -33.95 -2.65 -1.40
CA THR A 8 -34.27 -1.21 -1.39
C THR A 8 -33.38 -0.51 -2.38
N THR A 9 -33.98 -0.17 -3.52
CA THR A 9 -33.45 0.65 -4.61
C THR A 9 -33.31 2.10 -4.12
N ALA A 10 -32.10 2.66 -4.14
CA ALA A 10 -31.90 4.10 -3.98
C ALA A 10 -31.42 4.71 -5.31
N VAL A 11 -32.16 5.71 -5.75
CA VAL A 11 -32.12 6.36 -7.06
C VAL A 11 -30.99 7.39 -7.12
N LEU A 12 -30.35 7.48 -8.30
CA LEU A 12 -29.37 8.50 -8.70
C LEU A 12 -29.91 9.95 -8.52
N ALA A 13 -29.06 10.84 -8.03
CA ALA A 13 -29.18 12.28 -8.28
C ALA A 13 -27.89 12.81 -8.92
N ALA A 14 -28.06 13.43 -10.07
CA ALA A 14 -27.04 13.99 -10.93
C ALA A 14 -26.61 15.41 -10.49
N GLY A 15 -25.42 15.81 -10.94
CA GLY A 15 -25.14 17.21 -11.30
C GLY A 15 -23.98 17.87 -10.56
N LEU A 16 -22.87 18.08 -11.27
CA LEU A 16 -22.41 19.41 -11.67
C LEU A 16 -21.05 19.29 -12.40
N ALA A 17 -21.10 19.49 -13.71
CA ALA A 17 -19.93 19.69 -14.55
C ALA A 17 -19.44 21.14 -14.37
N GLY A 18 -18.21 21.31 -13.90
CA GLY A 18 -17.51 22.59 -13.85
C GLY A 18 -16.43 22.64 -14.91
N THR A 19 -16.69 23.33 -16.02
CA THR A 19 -15.69 23.68 -17.04
C THR A 19 -14.82 24.84 -16.55
N LEU A 20 -13.51 24.62 -16.42
CA LEU A 20 -12.51 25.67 -16.25
C LEU A 20 -11.94 26.04 -17.62
N VAL A 21 -12.31 27.23 -18.11
CA VAL A 21 -11.71 27.88 -19.28
C VAL A 21 -10.60 28.80 -18.77
N VAL A 22 -9.34 28.45 -19.01
CA VAL A 22 -8.22 29.37 -18.82
C VAL A 22 -7.89 29.98 -20.18
N SER A 23 -8.20 31.26 -20.31
CA SER A 23 -7.83 32.13 -21.41
C SER A 23 -6.55 32.87 -21.01
N GLY A 24 -5.48 32.80 -21.80
CA GLY A 24 -4.18 33.42 -21.49
C GLY A 24 -3.39 33.75 -22.74
N CYS A 25 -3.25 35.05 -22.99
CA CYS A 25 -2.78 35.75 -24.19
C CYS A 25 -1.45 35.31 -24.82
N ALA A 26 -1.46 35.38 -26.16
CA ALA A 26 -0.29 35.40 -27.03
C ALA A 26 0.51 36.70 -26.91
N VAL A 27 1.83 36.60 -27.04
CA VAL A 27 2.70 37.70 -27.49
C VAL A 27 3.42 37.23 -28.74
N ARG A 28 3.12 37.91 -29.85
CA ARG A 28 3.95 37.93 -31.07
C ARG A 28 5.05 38.97 -30.84
N ALA A 29 6.29 38.60 -31.12
CA ALA A 29 7.35 39.54 -31.43
C ALA A 29 7.97 39.08 -32.74
N ASP A 30 7.63 39.79 -33.82
CA ASP A 30 8.43 39.88 -35.02
C ASP A 30 9.45 40.98 -34.77
N ASP A 31 10.74 40.72 -35.00
CA ASP A 31 11.65 41.76 -35.49
C ASP A 31 12.78 41.13 -36.31
N ASP A 32 13.11 41.86 -37.36
CA ASP A 32 13.89 41.48 -38.53
C ASP A 32 15.40 41.69 -38.31
N GLY A 33 16.19 40.78 -38.90
CA GLY A 33 17.40 41.14 -39.64
C GLY A 33 18.69 41.50 -38.88
N ALA A 34 19.72 40.67 -39.04
CA ALA A 34 21.07 41.10 -39.46
C ALA A 34 21.96 39.90 -39.81
N ALA A 35 22.62 39.99 -40.96
CA ALA A 35 23.58 39.04 -41.49
C ALA A 35 24.93 39.07 -40.74
N GLY A 36 25.62 37.93 -40.68
CA GLY A 36 27.05 37.89 -40.33
C GLY A 36 27.59 36.53 -39.88
N THR A 37 28.20 35.80 -40.82
CA THR A 37 29.44 34.99 -40.70
C THR A 37 29.67 34.16 -39.43
N ASP A 38 29.60 32.82 -39.51
CA ASP A 38 30.75 31.96 -39.82
C ASP A 38 30.33 30.48 -39.72
N ALA A 39 30.67 29.70 -40.74
CA ALA A 39 30.45 28.27 -40.78
C ALA A 39 31.52 27.57 -39.93
N GLU A 40 31.26 27.42 -38.64
CA GLU A 40 32.02 26.51 -37.79
C GLU A 40 31.48 25.09 -37.96
N ALA A 41 32.34 24.17 -38.39
CA ALA A 41 31.99 22.76 -38.56
C ALA A 41 31.56 22.18 -37.20
N PRO A 42 30.39 21.51 -37.09
CA PRO A 42 29.98 20.91 -35.84
C PRO A 42 30.98 19.79 -35.50
N ALA A 43 31.70 19.98 -34.40
CA ALA A 43 32.42 18.90 -33.74
C ALA A 43 31.44 17.73 -33.51
N PRO A 44 31.86 16.47 -33.69
CA PRO A 44 30.98 15.34 -33.44
C PRO A 44 30.51 15.44 -32.00
N ALA A 45 29.21 15.69 -31.83
CA ALA A 45 28.56 15.65 -30.54
C ALA A 45 28.90 14.30 -29.93
N ALA A 46 29.68 14.32 -28.85
CA ALA A 46 29.91 13.14 -28.05
C ALA A 46 28.53 12.60 -27.71
N ALA A 47 28.20 11.43 -28.27
CA ALA A 47 27.00 10.71 -27.93
C ALA A 47 27.10 10.45 -26.43
N SER A 48 26.45 11.31 -25.65
CA SER A 48 26.25 11.12 -24.23
C SER A 48 25.45 9.83 -24.15
N SER A 49 26.17 8.74 -23.89
CA SER A 49 25.56 7.46 -23.63
C SER A 49 24.79 7.68 -22.34
N ALA A 50 23.49 7.96 -22.49
CA ALA A 50 22.56 7.98 -21.38
C ALA A 50 22.63 6.58 -20.79
N THR A 51 23.43 6.42 -19.74
CA THR A 51 23.45 5.23 -18.93
C THR A 51 22.04 5.10 -18.37
N THR A 52 21.21 4.26 -19.00
CA THR A 52 19.91 3.89 -18.43
C THR A 52 20.21 3.21 -17.11
N GLU A 53 20.03 3.94 -16.01
CA GLU A 53 20.16 3.34 -14.70
C GLU A 53 19.18 2.17 -14.61
N PRO A 54 19.60 1.02 -14.05
CA PRO A 54 18.74 -0.13 -13.94
C PRO A 54 17.50 0.25 -13.10
N VAL A 55 16.32 0.19 -13.74
CA VAL A 55 15.04 0.38 -13.05
C VAL A 55 14.89 -0.76 -12.05
N VAL A 56 14.83 -0.42 -10.77
CA VAL A 56 14.53 -1.40 -9.72
C VAL A 56 13.04 -1.73 -9.75
N ALA A 57 12.74 -3.01 -9.88
CA ALA A 57 11.41 -3.58 -9.84
C ALA A 57 11.41 -4.80 -8.91
N ILE A 58 10.24 -5.15 -8.38
CA ILE A 58 10.06 -6.36 -7.58
C ILE A 58 10.16 -7.56 -8.54
N ALA A 59 11.00 -8.55 -8.25
CA ALA A 59 11.11 -9.74 -9.09
C ALA A 59 9.80 -10.55 -9.09
N ASP A 60 9.45 -11.21 -10.20
CA ASP A 60 8.19 -11.97 -10.30
C ASP A 60 8.14 -13.18 -9.35
N ASP A 61 9.31 -13.73 -9.00
CA ASP A 61 9.47 -14.81 -8.03
C ASP A 61 9.69 -14.32 -6.59
N PHE A 62 9.48 -13.02 -6.33
CA PHE A 62 9.59 -12.46 -4.99
C PHE A 62 8.68 -13.23 -4.01
N PRO A 63 9.18 -13.62 -2.82
CA PRO A 63 8.48 -14.55 -1.93
C PRO A 63 7.35 -13.87 -1.13
N LEU A 64 6.50 -13.08 -1.78
CA LEU A 64 5.39 -12.37 -1.14
C LEU A 64 4.38 -13.34 -0.53
N ALA A 65 4.05 -14.40 -1.25
CA ALA A 65 3.09 -15.41 -0.83
C ALA A 65 3.65 -16.47 0.15
N ALA A 66 4.91 -16.36 0.57
CA ALA A 66 5.56 -17.39 1.38
C ALA A 66 4.81 -17.67 2.69
N GLY A 67 4.45 -18.94 2.93
CA GLY A 67 3.71 -19.35 4.12
C GLY A 67 2.26 -18.88 4.17
N MET A 68 1.68 -18.49 3.03
CA MET A 68 0.22 -18.36 2.86
C MET A 68 -0.36 -19.69 2.35
N GLY A 69 -1.62 -19.96 2.67
CA GLY A 69 -2.30 -21.20 2.29
C GLY A 69 -1.86 -22.43 3.10
N GLY A 70 -2.50 -23.57 2.81
CA GLY A 70 -2.09 -24.88 3.27
C GLY A 70 -0.86 -25.43 2.51
N PRO A 71 -0.35 -26.62 2.89
CA PRO A 71 0.85 -27.20 2.30
C PRO A 71 0.78 -27.43 0.78
N ASP A 72 -0.42 -27.68 0.26
CA ASP A 72 -0.67 -27.98 -1.15
C ASP A 72 -1.25 -26.77 -1.91
N ASP A 73 -1.44 -25.62 -1.24
CA ASP A 73 -2.04 -24.44 -1.84
C ASP A 73 -0.96 -23.58 -2.53
N VAL A 74 -1.24 -23.17 -3.77
CA VAL A 74 -0.45 -22.16 -4.47
C VAL A 74 -1.21 -20.85 -4.44
N VAL A 75 -0.67 -19.88 -3.69
CA VAL A 75 -1.24 -18.53 -3.63
C VAL A 75 -0.56 -17.67 -4.71
N PRO A 76 -1.29 -17.25 -5.77
CA PRO A 76 -0.71 -16.46 -6.84
C PRO A 76 -0.39 -15.04 -6.38
N THR A 77 0.63 -14.44 -7.00
CA THR A 77 0.92 -13.01 -6.87
C THR A 77 0.41 -12.25 -8.09
N SER A 78 0.10 -10.96 -7.93
CA SER A 78 -0.40 -10.11 -9.01
C SER A 78 0.03 -8.65 -8.83
N ARG A 79 0.23 -7.93 -9.95
CA ARG A 79 0.48 -6.48 -9.99
C ARG A 79 -0.82 -5.67 -9.93
N THR A 80 -1.95 -6.28 -10.29
CA THR A 80 -3.24 -5.60 -10.51
C THR A 80 -4.33 -6.06 -9.53
N GLY A 81 -4.04 -7.01 -8.64
CA GLY A 81 -4.97 -7.43 -7.60
C GLY A 81 -5.37 -6.27 -6.68
N THR A 82 -6.53 -6.41 -6.01
CA THR A 82 -7.05 -5.37 -5.09
C THR A 82 -6.07 -5.10 -3.96
N GLY A 83 -5.55 -6.16 -3.34
CA GLY A 83 -4.59 -6.05 -2.24
C GLY A 83 -5.17 -5.30 -1.05
N LEU A 84 -4.35 -4.47 -0.44
CA LEU A 84 -4.66 -3.67 0.75
C LEU A 84 -4.84 -2.18 0.43
N ARG A 85 -4.91 -1.78 -0.85
CA ARG A 85 -5.23 -0.39 -1.23
C ARG A 85 -6.53 0.12 -0.60
N ASP A 86 -7.46 -0.80 -0.33
CA ASP A 86 -8.76 -0.52 0.26
C ASP A 86 -8.81 -0.81 1.77
N LEU A 87 -7.65 -1.05 2.41
CA LEU A 87 -7.54 -1.17 3.86
C LEU A 87 -8.06 0.13 4.49
N ALA A 88 -9.21 0.03 5.16
CA ALA A 88 -9.81 1.14 5.88
C ALA A 88 -9.20 1.23 7.28
N LEU A 89 -8.70 2.41 7.64
CA LEU A 89 -8.19 2.74 8.96
C LEU A 89 -8.64 4.15 9.33
N CYS A 90 -9.43 4.27 10.42
CA CYS A 90 -9.92 5.54 10.92
C CYS A 90 -10.66 6.36 9.85
N GLY A 91 -11.54 5.73 9.06
CA GLY A 91 -12.27 6.39 7.97
C GLY A 91 -11.41 6.80 6.76
N THR A 92 -10.16 6.36 6.67
CA THR A 92 -9.24 6.63 5.55
C THR A 92 -8.78 5.35 4.87
N THR A 93 -8.23 5.46 3.66
CA THR A 93 -7.57 4.35 2.94
C THR A 93 -6.11 4.73 2.64
N PRO A 94 -5.19 4.59 3.61
CA PRO A 94 -3.87 5.22 3.53
C PRO A 94 -2.96 4.65 2.43
N LEU A 95 -3.29 3.49 1.87
CA LEU A 95 -2.55 2.88 0.76
C LEU A 95 -3.14 3.20 -0.61
N ARG A 96 -4.34 3.80 -0.65
CA ARG A 96 -4.99 4.18 -1.91
C ARG A 96 -4.32 5.42 -2.49
N GLY A 97 -4.02 5.37 -3.78
CA GLY A 97 -3.46 6.52 -4.50
C GLY A 97 -1.97 6.79 -4.27
N LEU A 98 -1.26 5.90 -3.55
CA LEU A 98 0.22 5.95 -3.52
C LEU A 98 0.78 5.85 -4.94
N ASP A 99 1.76 6.69 -5.24
CA ASP A 99 2.47 6.71 -6.52
C ASP A 99 3.59 5.66 -6.52
N ALA A 100 3.17 4.40 -6.50
CA ALA A 100 4.08 3.27 -6.45
C ALA A 100 4.78 3.05 -7.79
N ARG A 101 6.12 2.93 -7.77
CA ARG A 101 6.91 2.51 -8.94
C ARG A 101 6.59 1.10 -9.38
N ASP A 102 6.39 0.22 -8.40
CA ASP A 102 5.97 -1.15 -8.59
C ASP A 102 5.13 -1.61 -7.39
N ARG A 103 4.28 -2.60 -7.61
CA ARG A 103 3.49 -3.23 -6.55
C ARG A 103 3.32 -4.71 -6.82
N MET A 104 3.26 -5.50 -5.76
CA MET A 104 2.91 -6.91 -5.83
C MET A 104 1.94 -7.24 -4.72
N VAL A 105 0.89 -7.99 -5.05
CA VAL A 105 -0.15 -8.43 -4.12
C VAL A 105 -0.17 -9.95 -4.08
N ALA A 106 -0.33 -10.51 -2.88
CA ALA A 106 -0.72 -11.90 -2.67
C ALA A 106 -2.00 -11.90 -1.83
N ASP A 107 -3.02 -12.64 -2.25
CA ASP A 107 -4.29 -12.71 -1.55
C ASP A 107 -4.73 -14.17 -1.40
N ASN A 108 -4.89 -14.59 -0.15
CA ASN A 108 -5.41 -15.89 0.23
C ASN A 108 -6.59 -15.67 1.18
N SER A 109 -7.67 -15.15 0.61
CA SER A 109 -8.91 -14.86 1.30
C SER A 109 -10.02 -15.77 0.81
N GLY A 110 -10.71 -16.43 1.74
CA GLY A 110 -11.79 -17.37 1.43
C GLY A 110 -12.23 -18.18 2.65
N GLY A 111 -13.51 -18.51 2.74
CA GLY A 111 -14.09 -19.17 3.92
C GLY A 111 -14.01 -18.27 5.15
N GLU A 112 -13.44 -18.78 6.25
CA GLU A 112 -13.36 -18.10 7.56
C GLU A 112 -12.00 -17.41 7.81
N SER A 113 -11.09 -17.42 6.84
CA SER A 113 -9.75 -16.82 6.97
C SER A 113 -9.47 -15.83 5.84
N ALA A 114 -8.81 -14.73 6.19
CA ALA A 114 -8.32 -13.75 5.22
C ALA A 114 -6.86 -13.44 5.51
N ASN A 115 -6.01 -13.65 4.52
CA ASN A 115 -4.60 -13.27 4.56
C ASN A 115 -4.25 -12.57 3.26
N THR A 116 -3.96 -11.28 3.34
CA THR A 116 -3.60 -10.47 2.18
C THR A 116 -2.29 -9.77 2.48
N ARG A 117 -1.41 -9.70 1.47
CA ARG A 117 -0.14 -9.01 1.56
C ARG A 117 0.01 -8.13 0.33
N GLU A 118 0.49 -6.92 0.54
CA GLU A 118 0.83 -5.99 -0.51
C GLU A 118 2.24 -5.45 -0.24
N LEU A 119 3.10 -5.61 -1.22
CA LEU A 119 4.41 -5.00 -1.28
C LEU A 119 4.35 -3.85 -2.27
N VAL A 120 4.74 -2.67 -1.83
CA VAL A 120 4.82 -1.46 -2.66
C VAL A 120 6.28 -1.02 -2.72
N LEU A 121 6.75 -0.69 -3.91
CA LEU A 121 8.04 -0.03 -4.12
C LEU A 121 7.79 1.45 -4.39
N LEU A 122 8.31 2.31 -3.52
CA LEU A 122 8.15 3.76 -3.56
C LEU A 122 9.42 4.43 -4.11
N ASP A 123 9.45 5.76 -4.14
CA ASP A 123 10.59 6.50 -4.71
C ASP A 123 11.84 6.45 -3.86
N SER A 124 11.69 6.26 -2.54
CA SER A 124 12.81 6.30 -1.61
C SER A 124 12.51 5.60 -0.30
N ALA A 125 13.57 5.35 0.47
CA ALA A 125 13.44 4.83 1.83
C ALA A 125 12.71 5.80 2.77
N ASP A 126 12.94 7.10 2.60
CA ASP A 126 12.27 8.13 3.39
C ASP A 126 10.77 8.16 3.13
N GLU A 127 10.35 7.98 1.87
CA GLU A 127 8.93 7.89 1.53
C GLU A 127 8.28 6.64 2.13
N ALA A 128 8.91 5.47 2.02
CA ALA A 128 8.42 4.23 2.63
C ALA A 128 8.31 4.35 4.16
N ALA A 129 9.30 4.97 4.80
CA ALA A 129 9.29 5.26 6.22
C ALA A 129 8.16 6.24 6.60
N ALA A 130 7.96 7.31 5.83
CA ALA A 130 6.92 8.30 6.06
C ALA A 130 5.51 7.72 5.90
N VAL A 131 5.28 6.88 4.89
CA VAL A 131 4.00 6.17 4.73
C VAL A 131 3.76 5.21 5.90
N ALA A 132 4.78 4.44 6.30
CA ALA A 132 4.66 3.54 7.46
C ALA A 132 4.34 4.30 8.76
N GLU A 133 5.01 5.42 9.01
CA GLU A 133 4.75 6.29 10.17
C GLU A 133 3.35 6.89 10.12
N ALA A 134 2.91 7.37 8.95
CA ALA A 134 1.57 7.91 8.77
C ALA A 134 0.50 6.86 9.09
N VAL A 135 0.63 5.65 8.55
CA VAL A 135 -0.28 4.52 8.83
C VAL A 135 -0.28 4.17 10.32
N ALA A 136 0.89 4.02 10.93
CA ALA A 136 1.03 3.69 12.35
C ALA A 136 0.48 4.80 13.28
N GLY A 137 0.51 6.06 12.84
CA GLY A 137 0.01 7.21 13.57
C GLY A 137 -1.50 7.45 13.44
N LEU A 138 -2.20 6.79 12.49
CA LEU A 138 -3.63 6.99 12.28
C LEU A 138 -4.48 6.67 13.52
N PRO A 139 -4.30 5.51 14.22
CA PRO A 139 -5.15 5.17 15.36
C PRO A 139 -5.14 6.20 16.49
N ALA A 140 -4.01 6.88 16.70
CA ALA A 140 -3.89 7.93 17.72
C ALA A 140 -4.65 9.22 17.36
N ARG A 141 -5.08 9.38 16.11
CA ARG A 141 -5.79 10.56 15.60
C ARG A 141 -7.29 10.36 15.49
N CYS A 142 -7.79 9.14 15.67
CA CYS A 142 -9.21 8.84 15.64
C CYS A 142 -9.75 8.52 17.04
N SER A 143 -11.08 8.41 17.19
CA SER A 143 -11.79 8.30 18.47
C SER A 143 -11.51 7.00 19.27
N GLY A 144 -10.48 6.24 18.92
CA GLY A 144 -10.13 4.93 19.49
C GLY A 144 -11.04 3.79 19.02
N VAL A 145 -12.34 4.08 18.84
CA VAL A 145 -13.35 3.18 18.30
C VAL A 145 -13.90 3.75 16.99
N GLU A 146 -13.93 2.91 15.95
CA GLU A 146 -14.55 3.17 14.65
C GLU A 146 -15.80 2.31 14.49
N VAL A 147 -16.90 2.90 14.01
CA VAL A 147 -18.16 2.17 13.78
C VAL A 147 -18.35 1.93 12.29
N ILE A 148 -18.35 0.66 11.89
CA ILE A 148 -18.56 0.23 10.50
C ILE A 148 -19.83 -0.62 10.45
N GLY A 149 -20.95 -0.01 10.03
CA GLY A 149 -22.26 -0.65 10.12
C GLY A 149 -22.65 -0.86 11.57
N GLU A 150 -22.81 -2.13 11.98
CA GLU A 150 -23.13 -2.55 13.36
C GLU A 150 -21.89 -3.05 14.12
N THR A 151 -20.69 -2.96 13.51
CA THR A 151 -19.44 -3.44 14.10
C THR A 151 -18.62 -2.27 14.64
N GLU A 152 -18.20 -2.39 15.89
CA GLU A 152 -17.21 -1.50 16.49
C GLU A 152 -15.82 -2.09 16.30
N VAL A 153 -14.88 -1.29 15.80
CA VAL A 153 -13.49 -1.67 15.57
C VAL A 153 -12.60 -0.84 16.46
N THR A 154 -11.81 -1.50 17.31
CA THR A 154 -10.75 -0.86 18.09
C THR A 154 -9.41 -1.22 17.49
N THR A 155 -8.56 -0.22 17.24
CA THR A 155 -7.20 -0.44 16.69
C THR A 155 -6.13 -0.09 17.71
N GLU A 156 -5.34 -1.08 18.12
CA GLU A 156 -4.17 -0.91 18.96
C GLU A 156 -2.88 -0.88 18.11
N VAL A 157 -1.97 0.05 18.38
CA VAL A 157 -0.65 0.10 17.74
C VAL A 157 0.37 -0.54 18.66
N ARG A 158 1.13 -1.51 18.16
CA ARG A 158 2.18 -2.24 18.87
C ARG A 158 3.51 -2.15 18.14
N THR A 159 4.59 -2.38 18.90
CA THR A 159 5.93 -2.51 18.34
C THR A 159 5.99 -3.66 17.34
N SER A 160 6.56 -3.39 16.17
CA SER A 160 6.77 -4.42 15.16
C SER A 160 7.83 -5.43 15.60
N PRO A 161 7.64 -6.73 15.31
CA PRO A 161 8.68 -7.74 15.48
C PRO A 161 9.72 -7.73 14.34
N PHE A 162 9.55 -6.89 13.33
CA PHE A 162 10.39 -6.84 12.13
C PHE A 162 11.37 -5.68 12.09
N GLY A 163 11.40 -4.83 13.12
CA GLY A 163 12.31 -3.70 13.22
C GLY A 163 11.80 -2.65 14.20
N PRO A 164 12.61 -1.63 14.50
CA PRO A 164 12.15 -0.46 15.24
C PRO A 164 11.12 0.35 14.43
N ALA A 165 10.55 1.37 15.06
CA ALA A 165 9.77 2.38 14.35
C ALA A 165 10.55 2.90 13.11
N PRO A 166 9.87 3.19 11.98
CA PRO A 166 8.41 3.26 11.83
C PRO A 166 7.71 1.93 11.52
N ALA A 167 8.39 0.78 11.63
CA ALA A 167 7.70 -0.51 11.53
C ALA A 167 6.71 -0.69 12.71
N ALA A 168 5.48 -1.09 12.39
CA ALA A 168 4.40 -1.25 13.38
C ALA A 168 3.57 -2.52 13.16
N THR A 169 2.94 -2.99 14.23
CA THR A 169 1.86 -3.97 14.18
C THR A 169 0.58 -3.31 14.65
N LEU A 170 -0.45 -3.25 13.81
CA LEU A 170 -1.79 -2.82 14.20
C LEU A 170 -2.64 -4.04 14.53
N VAL A 171 -3.35 -4.00 15.65
CA VAL A 171 -4.26 -5.06 16.07
C VAL A 171 -5.67 -4.49 16.10
N GLN A 172 -6.53 -5.00 15.24
CA GLN A 172 -7.94 -4.62 15.17
C GLN A 172 -8.79 -5.67 15.85
N THR A 173 -9.48 -5.31 16.92
CA THR A 173 -10.47 -6.15 17.59
C THR A 173 -11.87 -5.65 17.30
N TYR A 174 -12.83 -6.57 17.28
CA TYR A 174 -14.21 -6.29 16.90
C TYR A 174 -15.14 -6.40 18.11
N ALA A 175 -16.17 -5.56 18.16
CA ALA A 175 -17.30 -5.73 19.07
C ALA A 175 -18.63 -5.58 18.29
N PHE A 176 -19.65 -6.30 18.76
CA PHE A 176 -20.99 -6.35 18.19
C PHE A 176 -21.99 -6.13 19.32
N ASP A 177 -22.87 -5.14 19.19
CA ASP A 177 -23.83 -4.76 20.24
C ASP A 177 -23.18 -4.47 21.61
N GLY A 178 -21.95 -3.94 21.60
CA GLY A 178 -21.15 -3.65 22.80
C GLY A 178 -20.42 -4.87 23.41
N GLU A 179 -20.58 -6.06 22.84
CA GLU A 179 -19.93 -7.29 23.29
C GLU A 179 -18.71 -7.64 22.42
N PRO A 180 -17.60 -8.13 22.98
CA PRO A 180 -16.45 -8.56 22.21
C PRO A 180 -16.81 -9.64 21.18
N GLY A 181 -16.44 -9.37 19.93
CA GLY A 181 -16.65 -10.27 18.80
C GLY A 181 -15.61 -11.38 18.69
N PRO A 182 -15.89 -12.44 17.94
CA PRO A 182 -14.92 -13.48 17.65
C PRO A 182 -13.88 -12.97 16.64
N GLY A 183 -12.64 -12.88 17.08
CA GLY A 183 -11.49 -12.68 16.21
C GLY A 183 -10.86 -11.29 16.23
N ALA A 184 -9.76 -11.20 15.50
CA ALA A 184 -9.00 -9.97 15.32
C ALA A 184 -8.29 -9.97 13.97
N THR A 185 -7.99 -8.78 13.47
CA THR A 185 -7.11 -8.59 12.32
C THR A 185 -5.77 -8.05 12.79
N VAL A 186 -4.70 -8.70 12.39
CA VAL A 186 -3.33 -8.27 12.64
C VAL A 186 -2.78 -7.70 11.34
N VAL A 187 -2.44 -6.41 11.35
CA VAL A 187 -1.79 -5.73 10.24
C VAL A 187 -0.33 -5.49 10.59
N HIS A 188 0.60 -5.93 9.74
CA HIS A 188 2.01 -5.54 9.85
C HIS A 188 2.31 -4.49 8.79
N VAL A 189 2.98 -3.42 9.20
CA VAL A 189 3.47 -2.34 8.34
C VAL A 189 4.98 -2.29 8.51
N VAL A 190 5.71 -2.67 7.47
CA VAL A 190 7.17 -2.90 7.55
C VAL A 190 7.85 -2.21 6.38
N PRO A 191 8.50 -1.07 6.58
CA PRO A 191 9.38 -0.47 5.59
C PRO A 191 10.78 -1.09 5.65
N VAL A 192 11.39 -1.35 4.48
CA VAL A 192 12.80 -1.76 4.31
C VAL A 192 13.33 -1.12 3.03
N GLY A 193 14.27 -0.19 3.16
CA GLY A 193 14.68 0.64 2.03
C GLY A 193 13.47 1.33 1.39
N ALA A 194 13.43 1.40 0.05
CA ALA A 194 12.29 1.98 -0.68
C ALA A 194 11.02 1.10 -0.73
N ALA A 195 11.06 -0.10 -0.13
CA ALA A 195 9.94 -1.02 -0.14
C ALA A 195 9.10 -0.93 1.15
N LEU A 196 7.78 -0.97 0.99
CA LEU A 196 6.81 -1.03 2.07
C LEU A 196 5.99 -2.31 1.95
N LEU A 197 6.14 -3.21 2.93
CA LEU A 197 5.26 -4.37 3.08
C LEU A 197 4.12 -4.02 4.02
N VAL A 198 2.89 -4.23 3.56
CA VAL A 198 1.71 -4.27 4.40
C VAL A 198 1.08 -5.65 4.30
N SER A 199 0.82 -6.29 5.44
CA SER A 199 0.06 -7.55 5.49
C SER A 199 -1.14 -7.40 6.39
N SER A 200 -2.26 -8.02 6.05
CA SER A 200 -3.44 -8.14 6.90
C SER A 200 -3.75 -9.61 7.09
N THR A 201 -3.92 -10.06 8.33
CA THR A 201 -4.33 -11.43 8.64
C THR A 201 -5.46 -11.40 9.65
N TYR A 202 -6.64 -11.83 9.21
CA TYR A 202 -7.77 -12.11 10.09
C TYR A 202 -7.66 -13.53 10.64
N GLY A 203 -7.96 -13.68 11.92
CA GLY A 203 -8.11 -14.98 12.56
C GLY A 203 -9.13 -14.94 13.69
N GLN A 204 -9.76 -16.08 13.96
CA GLN A 204 -10.64 -16.28 15.10
C GLN A 204 -9.80 -16.47 16.38
N TRP A 205 -9.35 -15.35 16.94
CA TRP A 205 -8.69 -15.28 18.23
C TRP A 205 -9.56 -14.52 19.22
N ASP A 206 -9.97 -15.20 20.29
CA ASP A 206 -10.54 -14.52 21.45
C ASP A 206 -9.45 -13.80 22.27
N ALA A 207 -9.86 -13.08 23.32
CA ALA A 207 -8.94 -12.34 24.18
C ALA A 207 -7.86 -13.24 24.82
N GLY A 208 -8.15 -14.51 25.11
CA GLY A 208 -7.18 -15.45 25.68
C GLY A 208 -6.18 -15.99 24.65
N GLN A 209 -6.52 -15.94 23.35
CA GLN A 209 -5.71 -16.45 22.25
C GLN A 209 -4.98 -15.36 21.45
N LEU A 210 -5.37 -14.09 21.61
CA LEU A 210 -4.91 -12.98 20.79
C LEU A 210 -3.38 -12.88 20.69
N GLU A 211 -2.65 -12.97 21.80
CA GLU A 211 -1.18 -12.90 21.78
C GLU A 211 -0.53 -14.05 20.99
N ALA A 212 -1.07 -15.26 21.14
CA ALA A 212 -0.60 -16.42 20.37
C ALA A 212 -0.93 -16.25 18.88
N GLY A 213 -2.11 -15.71 18.56
CA GLY A 213 -2.52 -15.36 17.20
C GLY A 213 -1.58 -14.34 16.55
N ILE A 214 -1.32 -13.22 17.24
CA ILE A 214 -0.36 -12.20 16.79
C ILE A 214 1.02 -12.82 16.57
N ALA A 215 1.51 -13.65 17.49
CA ALA A 215 2.79 -14.32 17.34
C ALA A 215 2.82 -15.27 16.12
N ALA A 216 1.73 -15.96 15.84
CA ALA A 216 1.63 -16.88 14.70
C ALA A 216 1.76 -16.18 13.35
N THR A 217 1.31 -14.92 13.23
CA THR A 217 1.44 -14.12 11.99
C THR A 217 2.90 -13.77 11.65
N ARG A 218 3.83 -13.86 12.61
CA ARG A 218 5.22 -13.39 12.41
C ARG A 218 6.04 -14.33 11.55
N ARG A 219 5.96 -15.63 11.82
CA ARG A 219 6.82 -16.65 11.18
C ARG A 219 6.64 -16.67 9.64
N PRO A 220 5.42 -16.64 9.09
CA PRO A 220 5.21 -16.62 7.64
C PRO A 220 5.87 -15.42 6.93
N LEU A 221 5.94 -14.26 7.58
CA LEU A 221 6.45 -13.03 6.95
C LEU A 221 7.98 -12.91 6.96
N ARG A 222 8.69 -13.70 7.78
CA ARG A 222 10.16 -13.56 7.93
C ARG A 222 10.92 -13.66 6.61
N ARG A 223 10.53 -14.60 5.74
CA ARG A 223 11.17 -14.78 4.44
C ARG A 223 10.92 -13.58 3.52
N THR A 224 9.69 -13.07 3.52
CA THR A 224 9.29 -11.91 2.73
C THR A 224 10.06 -10.67 3.18
N VAL A 225 10.06 -10.36 4.48
CA VAL A 225 10.79 -9.19 5.03
C VAL A 225 12.29 -9.30 4.78
N ALA A 226 12.89 -10.48 4.96
CA ALA A 226 14.31 -10.67 4.67
C ALA A 226 14.65 -10.43 3.18
N ALA A 227 13.76 -10.82 2.26
CA ALA A 227 13.95 -10.59 0.83
C ALA A 227 13.86 -9.10 0.44
N MET A 228 13.18 -8.27 1.25
CA MET A 228 13.10 -6.83 1.00
C MET A 228 14.45 -6.12 1.16
N ALA A 229 15.46 -6.75 1.75
CA ALA A 229 16.82 -6.20 1.82
C ALA A 229 17.42 -5.89 0.44
N ALA A 230 16.89 -6.50 -0.64
CA ALA A 230 17.24 -6.16 -2.02
C ALA A 230 16.90 -4.71 -2.42
N PHE A 231 16.02 -4.04 -1.67
CA PHE A 231 15.60 -2.65 -1.89
C PHE A 231 16.32 -1.66 -0.96
N ASP A 232 17.24 -2.15 -0.11
CA ASP A 232 18.01 -1.31 0.81
C ASP A 232 19.20 -0.65 0.08
N GLY A 233 19.39 0.64 0.29
CA GLY A 233 20.52 1.40 -0.27
C GLY A 233 20.56 1.54 -1.80
N VAL A 234 19.50 1.20 -2.53
CA VAL A 234 19.45 1.42 -3.99
C VAL A 234 19.08 2.89 -4.29
N PRO A 235 19.95 3.66 -4.96
CA PRO A 235 19.56 4.95 -5.52
C PRO A 235 18.51 4.70 -6.58
N VAL A 236 17.30 5.20 -6.36
CA VAL A 236 16.20 5.00 -7.31
C VAL A 236 16.29 6.14 -8.32
N GLY A 237 16.90 5.86 -9.47
CA GLY A 237 17.15 6.84 -10.53
C GLY A 237 15.91 7.69 -10.82
N VAL A 238 16.11 9.01 -10.87
CA VAL A 238 15.09 9.98 -11.26
C VAL A 238 15.08 10.00 -12.78
N GLY A 239 14.11 9.31 -13.37
CA GLY A 239 13.86 9.32 -14.82
C GLY A 239 13.07 10.53 -15.25
#